data_AF-A0A3C1V3J3-F1
#
_entry.id   AF-A0A3C1V3J3-F1
#
_cell.length_a   1.000
_cell.length_b   1.000
_cell.length_c   1.000
_cell.angle_alpha   90.00
_cell.angle_beta   90.00
_cell.angle_gamma   90.00
#
_symmetry.space_group_name_H-M   'P 1'
#
loop_
_entity.id
_entity.type
_entity.pdbx_description
1 polymer ?
#
loop_
_entity_poly.entity_id
_entity_poly.type
_entity_poly.pdbx_seq_one_letter_code
_entity_poly.pdbx_strand_id
1 'polypeptide(L)'
;MTTSRDAVEPPDPPPQTLILLDRVRQGDTAAVNGLLERHRAAIRRMIDQRLDRVVRKRVDASDIVQDVLVEANRRLGDYLINPTMPFQLWLRHMARDRVIDAHRRHRVAGTRSL
;
A
#
# COMPACT_ATOMS: atom_id res chain seq x y z
N MET A 1 -2.76 -28.52 46.63
CA MET A 1 -4.00 -27.81 46.26
C MET A 1 -3.89 -26.40 46.81
N THR A 2 -3.91 -25.31 46.05
CA THR A 2 -4.53 -25.06 44.75
C THR A 2 -3.69 -24.07 43.94
N THR A 3 -3.34 -24.49 42.73
CA THR A 3 -2.86 -23.68 41.60
C THR A 3 -3.89 -22.63 41.21
N SER A 4 -3.49 -21.36 41.08
CA SER A 4 -4.08 -20.39 40.14
C SER A 4 -3.53 -18.99 40.39
N ARG A 5 -2.45 -18.61 39.70
CA ARG A 5 -2.17 -17.20 39.40
C ARG A 5 -1.24 -17.03 38.20
N ASP A 6 -1.49 -17.80 37.15
CA ASP A 6 -0.96 -17.53 35.80
C ASP A 6 -2.16 -17.47 34.84
N ALA A 7 -3.04 -16.50 35.08
CA ALA A 7 -3.90 -16.02 34.00
C ALA A 7 -3.01 -15.17 33.10
N VAL A 8 -2.35 -15.82 32.14
CA VAL A 8 -1.70 -15.12 31.02
C VAL A 8 -2.80 -14.32 30.34
N GLU A 9 -2.79 -13.01 30.55
CA GLU A 9 -3.64 -12.06 29.85
C GLU A 9 -3.45 -12.34 28.33
N PRO A 10 -4.52 -12.55 27.57
CA PRO A 10 -4.37 -12.85 26.15
C PRO A 10 -3.60 -11.69 25.51
N PRO A 11 -2.59 -11.97 24.65
CA PRO A 11 -1.83 -10.91 24.01
C PRO A 11 -2.80 -9.98 23.25
N ASP A 12 -2.47 -8.69 23.22
CA ASP A 12 -3.19 -7.72 22.41
C ASP A 12 -3.45 -8.30 21.01
N PRO A 13 -4.69 -8.19 20.49
CA PRO A 13 -4.99 -8.75 19.19
C PRO A 13 -4.05 -8.16 18.14
N PRO A 14 -3.45 -8.99 17.28
CA PRO A 14 -2.47 -8.51 16.31
C PRO A 14 -3.10 -7.43 15.43
N PRO A 15 -2.33 -6.38 15.05
CA PRO A 15 -2.84 -5.32 14.19
C PRO A 15 -3.54 -5.90 12.96
N GLN A 16 -4.69 -5.34 12.58
CA GLN A 16 -5.53 -5.87 11.49
C GLN A 16 -4.76 -6.14 10.17
N THR A 17 -3.72 -5.36 9.86
CA THR A 17 -2.84 -5.59 8.69
C THR A 17 -2.09 -6.92 8.82
N LEU A 18 -1.61 -7.30 10.00
CA LEU A 18 -0.95 -8.59 10.22
C LEU A 18 -1.92 -9.75 10.07
N ILE A 19 -3.15 -9.63 10.59
CA ILE A 19 -4.21 -10.63 10.41
C ILE A 19 -4.50 -10.84 8.92
N LEU A 20 -4.66 -9.74 8.17
CA LEU A 20 -4.92 -9.82 6.74
C LEU A 20 -3.73 -10.40 5.97
N LEU A 21 -2.50 -9.99 6.30
CA LEU A 21 -1.30 -10.58 5.69
C LEU A 21 -1.19 -12.08 5.93
N ASP A 22 -1.53 -12.56 7.13
CA ASP A 22 -1.53 -13.98 7.46
C ASP A 22 -2.58 -14.75 6.64
N ARG A 23 -3.81 -14.23 6.54
CA ARG A 23 -4.85 -14.81 5.69
C ARG A 23 -4.45 -14.85 4.21
N VAL A 24 -3.79 -13.79 3.72
CA VAL A 24 -3.26 -13.79 2.35
C VAL A 24 -2.21 -14.89 2.15
N ARG A 25 -1.33 -15.13 3.13
CA ARG A 25 -0.37 -16.26 3.07
C ARG A 25 -1.05 -17.62 3.02
N GLN A 26 -2.24 -17.73 3.62
CA GLN A 26 -3.07 -18.93 3.58
C GLN A 26 -3.87 -19.07 2.26
N GLY A 27 -3.73 -18.13 1.32
CA GLY A 27 -4.41 -18.16 0.02
C GLY A 27 -5.79 -17.47 0.01
N ASP A 28 -6.18 -16.76 1.06
CA ASP A 28 -7.44 -16.01 1.10
C ASP A 28 -7.38 -14.79 0.17
N THR A 29 -7.96 -14.92 -1.02
CA THR A 29 -8.04 -13.83 -2.00
C THR A 29 -8.92 -12.67 -1.54
N ALA A 30 -9.90 -12.90 -0.66
CA ALA A 30 -10.72 -11.82 -0.10
C ALA A 30 -9.90 -10.98 0.90
N ALA A 31 -8.97 -11.60 1.62
CA ALA A 31 -8.04 -10.90 2.49
C ALA A 31 -7.11 -9.95 1.72
N VAL A 32 -6.76 -10.25 0.47
CA VAL A 32 -5.97 -9.35 -0.39
C VAL A 32 -6.71 -8.03 -0.62
N ASN A 33 -7.98 -8.12 -1.02
CA ASN A 33 -8.81 -6.94 -1.25
C ASN A 33 -9.00 -6.13 0.05
N GLY A 34 -9.27 -6.80 1.16
CA GLY A 34 -9.38 -6.14 2.47
C GLY A 34 -8.09 -5.46 2.91
N LEU A 35 -6.93 -6.07 2.64
CA LEU A 35 -5.62 -5.51 2.92
C LEU A 35 -5.38 -4.24 2.09
N LEU A 36 -5.56 -4.32 0.78
CA LEU A 36 -5.30 -3.20 -0.12
C LEU A 36 -6.27 -2.02 0.11
N GLU A 37 -7.57 -2.30 0.27
CA GLU A 37 -8.58 -1.27 0.50
C GLU A 37 -8.31 -0.50 1.79
N ARG A 38 -7.90 -1.20 2.87
CA ARG A 38 -7.51 -0.57 4.13
C ARG A 38 -6.42 0.50 3.95
N HIS A 39 -5.49 0.28 3.02
CA HIS A 39 -4.38 1.20 2.77
C HIS A 39 -4.67 2.24 1.67
N ARG A 40 -5.73 2.07 0.89
CA ARG A 40 -6.11 2.95 -0.24
C ARG A 40 -6.20 4.43 0.16
N ALA A 41 -6.92 4.72 1.25
CA ALA A 41 -7.10 6.11 1.71
C ALA A 41 -5.78 6.77 2.13
N ALA A 42 -4.88 6.02 2.78
CA ALA A 42 -3.58 6.52 3.19
C ALA A 42 -2.66 6.81 1.99
N ILE A 43 -2.67 5.91 0.99
CA ILE A 43 -1.93 6.09 -0.26
C ILE A 43 -2.45 7.32 -1.00
N ARG A 44 -3.78 7.47 -1.14
CA ARG A 44 -4.40 8.63 -1.77
C ARG A 44 -3.96 9.95 -1.12
N ARG A 45 -4.07 10.07 0.20
CA ARG A 45 -3.62 11.28 0.93
C ARG A 45 -2.14 11.59 0.67
N MET A 46 -1.30 10.55 0.63
CA MET A 46 0.13 10.71 0.36
C MET A 46 0.41 11.24 -1.05
N ILE A 47 -0.34 10.73 -2.05
CA ILE A 47 -0.25 11.13 -3.46
C ILE A 47 -0.78 12.56 -3.62
N ASP A 48 -1.94 12.88 -3.05
CA ASP A 48 -2.54 14.21 -3.09
C ASP A 48 -1.57 15.28 -2.58
N GLN A 49 -0.86 15.00 -1.49
CA GLN A 49 0.15 15.92 -0.94
C GLN A 49 1.38 16.11 -1.83
N ARG A 50 1.69 15.16 -2.72
CA ARG A 50 2.90 15.17 -3.57
C ARG A 50 2.64 15.61 -5.01
N LEU A 51 1.40 15.50 -5.49
CA LEU A 51 1.01 16.02 -6.80
C LEU A 51 0.90 17.54 -6.73
N ASP A 52 1.85 18.22 -7.38
CA ASP A 52 1.80 19.66 -7.60
C ASP A 52 0.55 20.06 -8.42
N ARG A 53 0.07 21.29 -8.23
CA ARG A 53 -1.17 21.83 -8.78
C ARG A 53 -1.23 21.77 -10.31
N VAL A 54 -0.08 21.86 -10.98
CA VAL A 54 0.03 21.75 -12.45
C VAL A 54 -0.20 20.32 -12.94
N VAL A 55 0.29 19.33 -12.19
CA VAL A 55 0.12 17.90 -12.53
C VAL A 55 -1.29 17.42 -12.25
N ARG A 56 -1.92 17.89 -11.16
CA ARG A 56 -3.33 17.57 -10.85
C ARG A 56 -4.32 17.95 -11.95
N LYS A 57 -3.98 18.89 -12.85
CA LYS A 57 -4.85 19.25 -13.98
C LYS A 57 -4.89 18.18 -15.09
N ARG A 58 -3.96 17.22 -15.09
CA ARG A 58 -3.80 16.25 -16.18
C ARG A 58 -3.70 14.79 -15.72
N VAL A 59 -3.54 14.54 -14.42
CA VAL A 59 -3.55 13.19 -13.83
C VAL A 59 -4.43 13.20 -12.59
N ASP A 60 -5.38 12.27 -12.54
CA ASP A 60 -6.21 12.03 -11.37
C ASP A 60 -5.42 11.25 -10.32
N ALA A 61 -5.49 11.68 -9.06
CA ALA A 61 -4.83 10.98 -7.97
C ALA A 61 -5.37 9.54 -7.81
N SER A 62 -6.64 9.31 -8.15
CA SER A 62 -7.29 8.00 -8.12
C SER A 62 -6.69 7.05 -9.14
N ASP A 63 -6.25 7.54 -10.31
CA ASP A 63 -5.57 6.72 -11.33
C ASP A 63 -4.23 6.23 -10.78
N ILE A 64 -3.43 7.12 -10.18
CA ILE A 64 -2.15 6.74 -9.56
C ILE A 64 -2.39 5.77 -8.41
N VAL A 65 -3.40 5.99 -7.57
CA VAL A 65 -3.77 5.06 -6.50
C VAL A 65 -4.09 3.68 -7.08
N GLN A 66 -4.89 3.62 -8.14
CA GLN A 66 -5.25 2.35 -8.80
C GLN A 66 -4.00 1.63 -9.34
N ASP A 67 -3.11 2.35 -10.02
CA ASP A 67 -1.84 1.80 -10.51
C ASP A 67 -0.98 1.22 -9.38
N VAL A 68 -0.91 1.91 -8.24
CA VAL A 68 -0.19 1.44 -7.05
C VAL A 68 -0.82 0.18 -6.49
N LEU A 69 -2.14 0.12 -6.39
CA LEU A 69 -2.82 -1.07 -5.86
C LEU A 69 -2.68 -2.28 -6.78
N VAL A 70 -2.75 -2.08 -8.10
CA VAL A 70 -2.51 -3.13 -9.10
C VAL A 70 -1.08 -3.65 -9.00
N GLU A 71 -0.09 -2.77 -8.91
CA GLU A 71 1.31 -3.16 -8.72
C GLU A 71 1.52 -3.91 -7.41
N ALA A 72 0.95 -3.39 -6.32
CA ALA A 72 1.02 -4.01 -5.01
C ALA A 72 0.44 -5.43 -5.06
N ASN A 73 -0.71 -5.62 -5.70
CA ASN A 73 -1.31 -6.93 -5.87
C ASN A 73 -0.38 -7.89 -6.64
N ARG A 74 0.23 -7.42 -7.75
CA ARG A 74 1.15 -8.24 -8.56
C ARG A 74 2.40 -8.67 -7.80
N ARG A 75 2.95 -7.78 -6.97
CA ARG A 75 4.19 -8.02 -6.22
C ARG A 75 3.94 -8.57 -4.80
N LEU A 76 2.68 -8.78 -4.42
CA LEU A 76 2.31 -9.20 -3.08
C LEU A 76 2.90 -10.58 -2.74
N GLY A 77 2.89 -11.51 -3.69
CA GLY A 77 3.49 -12.83 -3.51
C GLY A 77 4.97 -12.75 -3.12
N ASP A 78 5.76 -12.02 -3.91
CA ASP A 78 7.20 -11.82 -3.63
C ASP A 78 7.45 -11.15 -2.28
N TYR A 79 6.63 -10.13 -1.95
CA TYR A 79 6.70 -9.45 -0.65
C TYR A 79 6.45 -10.42 0.50
N LEU A 80 5.51 -11.36 0.36
CA LEU A 80 5.17 -12.31 1.41
C LEU A 80 6.25 -13.37 1.63
N ILE A 81 7.00 -13.73 0.59
CA ILE A 81 8.14 -14.65 0.66
C ILE A 81 9.31 -14.02 1.42
N ASN A 82 9.62 -12.75 1.15
CA ASN A 82 10.73 -12.04 1.78
C ASN A 82 10.38 -10.58 2.15
N PRO A 83 9.65 -10.35 3.25
CA PRO A 83 9.28 -9.01 3.68
C PRO A 83 10.47 -8.29 4.32
N THR A 84 11.22 -7.54 3.51
CA THR A 84 12.40 -6.77 3.97
C THR A 84 12.03 -5.51 4.76
N MET A 85 10.76 -5.09 4.72
CA MET A 85 10.26 -3.91 5.41
C MET A 85 8.77 -4.03 5.75
N PRO A 86 8.22 -3.20 6.66
CA PRO A 86 6.80 -3.21 6.96
C PRO A 86 5.93 -2.90 5.73
N PHE A 87 4.78 -3.57 5.62
CA PHE A 87 3.88 -3.48 4.47
C PHE A 87 3.48 -2.04 4.11
N GLN A 88 3.21 -1.22 5.12
CA GLN A 88 2.86 0.19 4.90
C GLN A 88 4.02 0.98 4.29
N LEU A 89 5.26 0.69 4.69
CA LEU A 89 6.44 1.35 4.13
C LEU A 89 6.63 0.90 2.68
N TRP A 90 6.48 -0.39 2.41
CA TRP A 90 6.54 -0.95 1.07
C TRP A 90 5.52 -0.31 0.11
N LEU A 91 4.26 -0.14 0.53
CA LEU A 91 3.24 0.58 -0.24
C LEU A 91 3.62 2.05 -0.50
N ARG A 92 4.18 2.74 0.51
CA ARG A 92 4.63 4.13 0.36
C ARG A 92 5.78 4.25 -0.65
N HIS A 93 6.70 3.29 -0.68
CA HIS A 93 7.76 3.25 -1.69
C HIS A 93 7.18 3.16 -3.10
N MET A 94 6.29 2.20 -3.36
CA MET A 94 5.65 2.07 -4.68
C MET A 94 4.85 3.32 -5.07
N ALA A 95 4.10 3.91 -4.13
CA ALA A 95 3.37 5.15 -4.38
C ALA A 95 4.29 6.32 -4.74
N ARG A 96 5.46 6.42 -4.10
CA ARG A 96 6.45 7.44 -4.44
C ARG A 96 6.99 7.26 -5.86
N ASP A 97 7.33 6.03 -6.23
CA ASP A 97 7.85 5.71 -7.56
C ASP A 97 6.82 6.09 -8.64
N ARG A 98 5.54 5.76 -8.43
CA ARG A 98 4.47 6.12 -9.38
C ARG A 98 4.24 7.62 -9.51
N VAL A 99 4.36 8.38 -8.42
CA VAL A 99 4.30 9.85 -8.48
C VAL A 99 5.48 10.41 -9.29
N ILE A 100 6.69 9.89 -9.09
CA ILE A 100 7.87 10.31 -9.85
C ILE A 100 7.68 10.02 -11.35
N ASP A 101 7.16 8.83 -11.69
CA ASP A 101 6.89 8.45 -13.08
C ASP A 101 5.82 9.33 -13.72
N ALA A 102 4.77 9.71 -12.98
CA ALA A 102 3.76 10.66 -13.44
C ALA A 102 4.41 12.02 -13.76
N HIS A 103 5.21 12.56 -12.83
CA HIS A 103 5.95 13.82 -13.07
C HIS A 103 6.87 13.74 -14.29
N ARG A 104 7.59 12.64 -14.49
CA ARG A 104 8.50 12.44 -15.61
C ARG A 104 7.75 12.44 -16.96
N ARG A 105 6.65 11.69 -17.05
CA ARG A 105 5.82 11.63 -18.27
C ARG A 105 5.27 13.00 -18.67
N HIS A 106 4.88 13.82 -17.69
CA HIS A 106 4.41 15.18 -17.96
C HIS A 106 5.49 16.12 -18.51
N ARG A 107 6.70 16.07 -17.94
CA ARG A 107 7.80 16.91 -18.42
C ARG A 107 8.11 16.63 -19.89
N VAL A 108 8.20 15.36 -20.26
CA VAL A 108 8.50 14.94 -21.65
C VAL A 108 7.35 15.27 -22.62
N ALA A 109 6.09 15.14 -22.20
CA ALA A 109 4.95 15.52 -23.02
C ALA A 109 4.85 17.03 -23.27
N GLY A 110 5.37 17.86 -22.35
CA GLY A 110 5.43 19.32 -22.52
C GLY A 110 6.56 19.80 -23.43
N THR A 111 7.58 18.97 -23.70
CA THR A 111 8.75 19.35 -24.53
C THR A 111 8.55 19.05 -26.02
N ARG A 112 7.48 18.35 -26.43
CA ARG A 112 7.19 18.02 -27.85
C ARG A 112 6.46 19.13 -28.62
N SER A 113 6.67 20.38 -28.25
CA SER A 113 6.20 21.52 -29.01
C SER A 113 7.36 22.49 -29.19
N LEU A 114 8.12 22.30 -30.27
CA LEU A 114 8.83 23.30 -31.08
C LEU A 114 9.50 22.57 -32.25
#